data_AF-A0A2P5K5E2-F1
#
_entry.id   AF-A0A2P5K5E2-F1
#
_cell.length_a   1.000
_cell.length_b   1.000
_cell.length_c   1.000
_cell.angle_alpha   90.00
_cell.angle_beta   90.00
_cell.angle_gamma   90.00
#
_symmetry.space_group_name_H-M   'P 1'
#
loop_
_entity.id
_entity.type
_entity.pdbx_description
1 polymer ?
#
loop_
_entity_poly.entity_id
_entity_poly.type
_entity_poly.pdbx_seq_one_letter_code
_entity_poly.pdbx_strand_id
1 'polypeptide(L)'
;MFDFLLYLLLAIIIVIVLFKVFKLGFKVIINSIVGIILLFLSNALFGLFGLELTIDINLLTVIICAIAGIPGVILIIVLAFLGIPYFAT
;
A
#
# COMPACT_ATOMS: atom_id res chain seq x y z
N MET A 1 -15.58 32.01 30.54
CA MET A 1 -15.87 32.19 29.10
C MET A 1 -14.76 31.63 28.22
N PHE A 2 -13.49 31.86 28.55
CA PHE A 2 -12.33 31.38 27.77
C PHE A 2 -12.17 29.84 27.76
N ASP A 3 -12.49 29.16 28.87
CA ASP A 3 -12.38 27.70 28.98
C ASP A 3 -13.32 26.96 28.02
N PHE A 4 -14.55 27.45 27.86
CA PHE A 4 -15.52 26.86 26.92
C PHE A 4 -15.04 26.94 25.48
N LEU A 5 -14.42 28.06 25.09
CA LEU A 5 -13.80 28.23 23.77
C LEU A 5 -12.63 27.27 23.56
N LEU A 6 -11.81 27.03 24.59
CA LEU A 6 -10.71 26.06 24.54
C LEU A 6 -11.21 24.61 24.39
N TYR A 7 -12.21 24.21 25.18
CA TYR A 7 -12.80 22.87 25.06
C TYR A 7 -13.47 22.65 23.70
N LEU A 8 -14.15 23.66 23.17
CA LEU A 8 -14.74 23.62 21.83
C LEU A 8 -13.66 23.45 20.75
N LEU A 9 -12.57 24.21 20.83
CA LEU A 9 -11.45 24.12 19.90
C LEU A 9 -10.78 22.74 19.96
N LEU A 10 -10.56 22.22 21.16
CA LEU A 10 -9.97 20.89 21.37
C LEU A 10 -10.86 19.79 20.77
N ALA A 11 -12.17 19.86 20.97
CA ALA A 11 -13.12 18.92 20.40
C ALA A 11 -13.09 18.93 18.86
N ILE A 12 -13.02 20.12 18.25
CA ILE A 12 -12.90 20.26 16.78
C ILE A 12 -11.60 19.62 16.28
N ILE A 13 -10.47 19.87 16.96
CA ILE A 13 -9.18 19.28 16.60
C ILE A 13 -9.23 17.76 16.67
N ILE A 14 -9.79 17.20 17.75
CA ILE A 14 -9.93 15.75 17.92
C ILE A 14 -10.73 15.14 16.78
N VAL A 15 -11.88 15.74 16.42
CA VAL A 15 -12.72 15.26 15.31
C VAL A 15 -11.97 15.31 13.98
N ILE A 16 -11.25 16.39 13.68
CA ILE A 16 -10.45 16.51 12.45
C ILE A 16 -9.38 15.43 12.38
N VAL A 17 -8.66 15.20 13.48
CA VAL A 17 -7.61 14.17 13.55
C VAL A 17 -8.22 12.78 13.36
N LEU A 18 -9.33 12.46 14.04
CA LEU A 18 -10.04 11.19 13.90
C LEU A 18 -10.46 10.94 12.45
N PHE A 19 -11.07 11.94 11.80
CA PHE A 19 -11.47 11.84 10.40
C PHE A 19 -10.29 11.63 9.45
N LYS A 20 -9.15 12.25 9.74
CA LYS A 20 -7.93 12.08 8.92
C LYS A 20 -7.36 10.67 9.06
N VAL A 21 -7.30 10.13 10.27
CA VAL A 21 -6.86 8.75 10.53
C VAL A 21 -7.81 7.75 9.89
N PHE A 22 -9.12 7.97 10.00
CA PHE A 22 -10.12 7.10 9.37
C PHE A 22 -9.94 7.05 7.85
N LYS A 23 -9.73 8.19 7.19
CA LYS A 23 -9.47 8.24 5.74
C LYS A 23 -8.16 7.56 5.33
N LEU A 24 -7.15 7.51 6.21
CA LEU A 24 -5.91 6.77 5.93
C LEU A 24 -6.17 5.26 5.84
N GLY A 25 -7.03 4.71 6.69
CA GLY A 25 -7.41 3.29 6.64
C GLY A 25 -8.00 2.89 5.29
N PHE A 26 -8.94 3.69 4.75
CA PHE A 26 -9.50 3.43 3.41
C PHE A 26 -8.46 3.49 2.30
N LYS A 27 -7.47 4.39 2.40
CA LYS A 27 -6.37 4.44 1.43
C LYS A 27 -5.53 3.17 1.43
N VAL A 28 -5.25 2.60 2.61
CA VAL A 28 -4.48 1.34 2.72
C VAL A 28 -5.21 0.19 2.05
N ILE A 29 -6.53 0.10 2.22
CA ILE A 29 -7.35 -0.95 1.58
C ILE A 29 -7.27 -0.81 0.06
N ILE A 30 -7.50 0.40 -0.48
CA ILE A 30 -7.46 0.64 -1.92
C ILE A 30 -6.05 0.38 -2.48
N ASN A 31 -5.01 0.84 -1.79
CA ASN A 31 -3.62 0.62 -2.17
C ASN A 31 -3.26 -0.87 -2.21
N SER A 32 -3.77 -1.66 -1.25
CA SER A 32 -3.58 -3.11 -1.24
C SER A 32 -4.26 -3.78 -2.44
N ILE A 33 -5.49 -3.39 -2.76
CA ILE A 33 -6.24 -3.95 -3.91
C ILE A 33 -5.54 -3.60 -5.22
N VAL A 34 -5.24 -2.32 -5.43
CA VAL A 34 -4.54 -1.83 -6.63
C VAL A 34 -3.15 -2.49 -6.74
N GLY A 35 -2.43 -2.62 -5.63
CA GLY A 35 -1.12 -3.27 -5.62
C GLY A 35 -1.18 -4.75 -6.00
N ILE A 36 -2.13 -5.52 -5.44
CA ILE A 36 -2.32 -6.93 -5.82
C ILE A 36 -2.66 -7.06 -7.31
N ILE A 37 -3.59 -6.23 -7.80
CA ILE A 37 -3.97 -6.23 -9.22
C ILE A 37 -2.75 -5.96 -10.11
N LEU A 38 -1.94 -4.94 -9.76
CA LEU A 38 -0.74 -4.59 -10.52
C LEU A 38 0.33 -5.69 -10.47
N LEU A 39 0.55 -6.34 -9.32
CA LEU A 39 1.48 -7.46 -9.20
C LEU A 39 1.06 -8.63 -10.08
N PHE A 40 -0.22 -8.98 -10.07
CA PHE A 40 -0.77 -10.02 -10.93
C PHE A 40 -0.61 -9.68 -12.42
N LEU A 41 -0.90 -8.44 -12.80
CA LEU A 41 -0.75 -7.95 -14.16
C LEU A 41 0.73 -7.96 -14.60
N SER A 42 1.65 -7.63 -13.70
CA SER A 42 3.08 -7.67 -13.96
C SER A 42 3.56 -9.10 -14.23
N ASN A 43 3.13 -10.07 -13.43
CA ASN A 43 3.45 -11.48 -13.64
C ASN A 43 2.91 -11.99 -15.00
N ALA A 44 1.66 -11.63 -15.35
CA ALA A 44 1.08 -11.98 -16.65
C ALA A 44 1.86 -11.35 -17.83
N LEU A 45 2.31 -10.10 -17.69
CA LEU A 45 3.14 -9.44 -18.70
C LEU A 45 4.51 -10.12 -18.81
N PHE A 46 5.19 -10.42 -17.71
CA PHE A 46 6.49 -11.09 -17.72
C PHE A 46 6.42 -12.45 -18.40
N GLY A 47 5.37 -13.25 -18.11
CA GLY A 47 5.12 -14.51 -18.82
C GLY A 47 4.90 -14.31 -20.32
N LEU A 48 4.23 -13.25 -20.75
CA LEU A 48 4.02 -12.93 -22.17
C LEU A 48 5.33 -12.54 -22.89
N PHE A 49 6.22 -11.85 -22.18
CA PHE A 49 7.54 -11.45 -22.68
C PHE A 49 8.60 -12.56 -22.57
N GLY A 50 8.24 -13.75 -22.08
CA GLY A 50 9.16 -14.87 -21.91
C GLY A 50 10.19 -14.66 -20.81
N LEU A 51 9.91 -13.73 -19.87
CA LEU A 51 10.72 -13.55 -18.68
C LEU A 51 10.30 -14.63 -17.68
N GLU A 52 11.23 -15.51 -17.30
CA GLU A 52 11.04 -16.52 -16.24
C GLU A 52 11.00 -15.89 -14.83
N LEU A 53 10.54 -14.64 -14.72
CA LEU A 53 10.46 -13.90 -13.47
C LEU A 53 9.02 -13.94 -12.96
N THR A 54 8.78 -14.77 -11.95
CA THR A 54 7.47 -14.82 -11.29
C THR A 54 7.51 -14.10 -9.96
N ILE A 55 6.66 -13.07 -9.81
CA ILE A 55 6.58 -12.35 -8.55
C ILE A 55 5.70 -13.13 -7.57
N ASP A 56 6.26 -13.43 -6.40
CA ASP A 56 5.55 -14.09 -5.32
C ASP A 56 4.52 -13.16 -4.67
N ILE A 57 3.24 -13.50 -4.82
CA ILE A 57 2.14 -12.83 -4.12
C ILE A 57 1.98 -13.51 -2.76
N ASN A 58 2.69 -12.99 -1.76
CA ASN A 58 2.67 -13.45 -0.38
C ASN A 58 2.20 -12.33 0.56
N LEU A 59 2.06 -12.65 1.85
CA LEU A 59 1.60 -11.66 2.82
C LEU A 59 2.53 -10.43 2.91
N LEU A 60 3.84 -10.62 2.72
CA LEU A 60 4.83 -9.53 2.77
C LEU A 60 4.67 -8.58 1.58
N THR A 61 4.50 -9.09 0.36
CA THR A 61 4.29 -8.25 -0.83
C THR A 61 2.97 -7.49 -0.76
N VAL A 62 1.92 -8.12 -0.23
CA VAL A 62 0.64 -7.44 0.04
C VAL A 62 0.80 -6.32 1.07
N ILE A 63 1.52 -6.55 2.17
CA ILE A 63 1.74 -5.52 3.21
C ILE A 63 2.54 -4.34 2.65
N ILE A 64 3.59 -4.60 1.85
CA ILE A 64 4.38 -3.54 1.20
C ILE A 64 3.49 -2.72 0.27
N CYS A 65 2.67 -3.37 -0.55
CA CYS A 65 1.70 -2.71 -1.40
C CYS A 65 0.61 -1.96 -0.62
N ALA A 66 0.16 -2.47 0.52
CA ALA A 66 -0.86 -1.81 1.33
C ALA A 66 -0.34 -0.49 1.94
N ILE A 67 0.92 -0.49 2.39
CA ILE A 67 1.55 0.68 3.03
C ILE A 67 2.02 1.69 1.97
N ALA A 68 2.73 1.22 0.93
CA ALA A 68 3.34 2.10 -0.07
C ALA A 68 2.43 2.35 -1.28
N GLY A 69 1.49 1.45 -1.60
CA GLY A 69 0.66 1.54 -2.81
C GLY A 69 1.45 1.22 -4.07
N ILE A 70 1.22 2.00 -5.12
CA ILE A 70 1.91 1.90 -6.42
C ILE A 70 3.44 1.89 -6.27
N PRO A 71 4.10 2.79 -5.50
CA PRO A 71 5.55 2.70 -5.33
C PRO A 71 6.01 1.40 -4.63
N GLY A 72 5.15 0.75 -3.84
CA GLY A 72 5.43 -0.58 -3.28
C GLY A 72 5.52 -1.66 -4.36
N VAL A 73 4.62 -1.62 -5.35
CA VAL A 73 4.66 -2.53 -6.52
C VAL A 73 5.96 -2.36 -7.29
N ILE A 74 6.35 -1.10 -7.57
CA ILE A 74 7.59 -0.80 -8.30
C ILE A 74 8.80 -1.35 -7.53
N LEU A 75 8.82 -1.16 -6.20
CA LEU A 75 9.88 -1.69 -5.35
C LEU A 75 9.94 -3.22 -5.42
N ILE A 76 8.80 -3.91 -5.31
CA ILE A 76 8.74 -5.37 -5.40
C ILE A 76 9.24 -5.87 -6.76
N ILE A 77 8.81 -5.24 -7.85
CA ILE A 77 9.29 -5.58 -9.20
C ILE A 77 10.81 -5.45 -9.27
N VAL A 78 11.37 -4.34 -8.79
CA VAL A 78 12.83 -4.14 -8.78
C VAL A 78 13.53 -5.22 -7.94
N LEU A 79 13.03 -5.52 -6.74
CA LEU A 79 13.60 -6.57 -5.89
C LEU A 79 13.51 -7.97 -6.52
N ALA A 80 12.42 -8.24 -7.25
CA ALA A 80 12.25 -9.47 -8.01
C ALA A 80 13.31 -9.57 -9.12
N PHE A 81 13.53 -8.50 -9.89
CA PHE A 81 14.60 -8.44 -10.90
C PHE A 81 16.01 -8.60 -10.31
N LEU A 82 16.23 -8.21 -9.05
CA LEU A 82 17.48 -8.44 -8.33
C LEU A 82 17.64 -9.90 -7.84
N GLY A 83 16.64 -10.77 -8.03
CA GLY A 83 16.69 -12.18 -7.66
C GLY A 83 16.53 -12.44 -6.17
N ILE A 84 15.86 -11.54 -5.43
CA ILE A 84 15.65 -11.75 -3.99
C ILE A 84 14.57 -12.83 -3.79
N PRO A 85 14.87 -13.94 -3.08
CA PRO A 85 14.04 -15.16 -3.05
C PRO A 85 12.70 -15.03 -2.32
N TYR A 86 12.41 -13.86 -1.75
CA TYR A 86 11.13 -13.56 -1.09
C TYR A 86 10.16 -12.78 -1.99
N PHE A 87 10.65 -12.34 -3.16
CA PHE A 87 9.95 -11.48 -4.10
C PHE A 87 9.92 -12.06 -5.51
N ALA A 88 10.76 -13.05 -5.81
CA ALA A 88 10.76 -13.78 -7.07
C ALA A 88 10.96 -15.28 -6.83
N THR A 89 10.21 -16.08 -7.59
CA THR A 89 10.43 -17.53 -7.80
C THR A 89 10.72 -17.84 -9.26
#